data_AF-A0A518I2V5-F1
#
_entry.id   AF-A0A518I2V5-F1
#
_cell.length_a   1.000
_cell.length_b   1.000
_cell.length_c   1.000
_cell.angle_alpha   90.00
_cell.angle_beta   90.00
_cell.angle_gamma   90.00
#
_symmetry.space_group_name_H-M   'P 1'
#
loop_
_entity.id
_entity.type
_entity.pdbx_description
1 polymer ?
#
loop_
_entity_poly.entity_id
_entity_poly.type
_entity_poly.pdbx_seq_one_letter_code
_entity_poly.pdbx_strand_id
1 'polypeptide(L)'
;MIFASTKWECTLIAEPTWVIGPRAVIRTKDYKFAMKTRPRAGHTMTVATAGKDFRWAVNAKLKDIEPTLFDLRNDPDEIHNVAFDPRYRPVLDALRTKLQDIVLGDGRVEVVWTKHGGDKVHISNYAPDANDGRIALPMISKQESRK
;
A
#
# COMPACT_ATOMS: atom_id res chain seq x y z
N MET A 1 -2.77 -24.54 -18.64
CA MET A 1 -2.91 -23.34 -17.78
C MET A 1 -1.58 -23.19 -17.04
N ILE A 2 -0.64 -22.41 -17.60
CA ILE A 2 0.72 -22.30 -17.05
C ILE A 2 0.72 -21.14 -16.05
N PHE A 3 0.53 -21.45 -14.76
CA PHE A 3 0.88 -20.52 -13.70
C PHE A 3 2.40 -20.62 -13.50
N ALA A 4 3.15 -19.75 -14.18
CA ALA A 4 4.54 -19.53 -13.84
C ALA A 4 4.55 -18.81 -12.48
N SER A 5 4.82 -19.57 -11.41
CA SER A 5 5.08 -19.03 -10.07
C SER A 5 6.42 -18.32 -10.10
N THR A 6 6.40 -17.05 -10.49
CA THR A 6 7.54 -16.15 -10.33
C THR A 6 7.57 -15.69 -8.88
N LYS A 7 8.65 -16.05 -8.19
CA LYS A 7 8.92 -15.71 -6.79
C LYS A 7 9.23 -14.21 -6.74
N TRP A 8 8.25 -13.38 -6.39
CA TRP A 8 8.45 -11.94 -6.27
C TRP A 8 8.73 -11.57 -4.82
N GLU A 9 9.95 -11.10 -4.57
CA GLU A 9 10.37 -10.57 -3.29
C GLU A 9 9.77 -9.16 -3.13
N CYS A 10 8.92 -8.98 -2.12
CA CYS A 10 8.49 -7.68 -1.66
C CYS A 10 9.58 -7.12 -0.75
N THR A 11 10.28 -6.06 -1.18
CA THR A 11 11.54 -5.67 -0.54
C THR A 11 11.40 -4.50 0.43
N LEU A 12 10.47 -3.57 0.21
CA LEU A 12 10.35 -2.37 1.06
C LEU A 12 8.89 -1.98 1.29
N ILE A 13 8.55 -1.82 2.57
CA ILE A 13 7.24 -1.35 3.04
C ILE A 13 7.47 -0.20 3.99
N ALA A 14 6.81 0.93 3.74
CA ALA A 14 6.92 2.12 4.59
C ALA A 14 5.57 2.82 4.73
N GLU A 15 5.30 3.37 5.92
CA GLU A 15 4.20 4.30 6.18
C GLU A 15 4.76 5.70 6.53
N PRO A 16 5.22 6.49 5.54
CA PRO A 16 5.75 7.84 5.79
C PRO A 16 4.64 8.81 6.20
N THR A 17 4.33 8.90 7.49
CA THR A 17 3.20 9.69 8.00
C THR A 17 3.52 11.17 8.21
N TRP A 18 4.75 11.51 8.62
CA TRP A 18 5.07 12.84 9.17
C TRP A 18 5.06 13.97 8.13
N VAL A 19 5.59 13.70 6.93
CA VAL A 19 5.80 14.73 5.90
C VAL A 19 4.66 14.75 4.86
N ILE A 20 4.16 13.58 4.45
CA ILE A 20 3.24 13.45 3.32
C ILE A 20 1.83 12.95 3.71
N GLY A 21 1.58 12.85 5.02
CA GLY A 21 0.34 12.33 5.57
C GLY A 21 0.28 10.80 5.59
N PRO A 22 -0.86 10.21 5.98
CA PRO A 22 -1.04 8.77 6.15
C PRO A 22 -1.03 8.04 4.80
N ARG A 23 0.17 7.73 4.32
CA ARG A 23 0.45 7.01 3.08
C ARG A 23 1.25 5.77 3.38
N ALA A 24 1.00 4.73 2.60
CA ALA A 24 1.81 3.53 2.62
C ALA A 24 2.37 3.24 1.23
N VAL A 25 3.55 2.63 1.21
CA VAL A 25 4.32 2.32 0.01
C VAL A 25 4.72 0.86 0.04
N ILE A 26 4.62 0.18 -1.10
CA ILE A 26 5.22 -1.13 -1.36
C ILE A 26 6.13 -1.01 -2.59
N ARG A 27 7.36 -1.52 -2.48
CA ARG A 27 8.29 -1.63 -3.60
C ARG A 27 8.64 -3.09 -3.85
N THR A 28 8.48 -3.49 -5.10
CA THR A 28 8.94 -4.76 -5.66
C THR A 28 10.07 -4.49 -6.66
N LYS A 29 10.68 -5.54 -7.19
CA LYS A 29 11.69 -5.42 -8.26
C LYS A 29 11.16 -4.69 -9.51
N ASP A 30 9.90 -4.95 -9.86
CA ASP A 30 9.31 -4.51 -11.12
C ASP A 30 8.40 -3.28 -10.97
N TYR A 31 7.81 -3.08 -9.79
CA TYR A 31 6.82 -2.03 -9.57
C TYR A 31 7.01 -1.33 -8.23
N LYS A 32 6.68 -0.05 -8.20
CA LYS A 32 6.50 0.75 -6.98
C LYS A 32 5.06 1.21 -6.90
N PHE A 33 4.39 0.94 -5.78
CA PHE A 33 3.03 1.37 -5.53
C PHE A 33 2.92 2.13 -4.21
N ALA A 34 2.17 3.22 -4.21
CA ALA A 34 1.80 3.92 -2.99
C ALA A 34 0.35 4.40 -3.02
N MET A 35 -0.27 4.46 -1.84
CA MET A 35 -1.64 4.91 -1.66
C MET A 35 -1.83 5.58 -0.30
N LYS A 36 -2.91 6.35 -0.16
CA LYS A 36 -3.40 6.83 1.14
C LYS A 36 -4.01 5.69 1.94
N THR A 37 -3.67 5.62 3.23
CA THR A 37 -4.27 4.68 4.19
C THR A 37 -5.45 5.28 4.94
N ARG A 38 -5.56 6.62 4.97
CA ARG A 38 -6.65 7.35 5.64
C ARG A 38 -7.08 8.57 4.79
N PRO A 39 -8.32 9.05 4.95
CA PRO A 39 -8.83 10.21 4.20
C PRO A 39 -8.24 11.54 4.68
N ARG A 40 -7.68 11.57 5.89
CA ARG A 40 -7.18 12.79 6.54
C ARG A 40 -5.78 13.17 6.04
N ALA A 41 -5.50 14.47 6.01
CA ALA A 41 -4.17 14.99 5.68
C ALA A 41 -3.21 15.06 6.88
N GLY A 42 -3.73 15.14 8.12
CA GLY A 42 -2.92 15.27 9.32
C GLY A 42 -2.21 13.99 9.75
N HIS A 43 -1.06 14.13 10.42
CA HIS A 43 -0.23 13.05 10.94
C HIS A 43 -0.59 12.66 12.39
N THR A 44 -1.08 13.61 13.19
CA THR A 44 -1.29 13.42 14.64
C THR A 44 -2.33 12.36 14.96
N MET A 45 -1.96 11.36 15.76
CA MET A 45 -2.90 10.41 16.34
C MET A 45 -3.44 10.97 17.66
N THR A 46 -4.73 11.28 17.65
CA THR A 46 -5.50 11.75 18.82
C THR A 46 -6.47 10.66 19.27
N VAL A 47 -7.00 10.80 20.49
CA VAL A 47 -8.05 9.91 21.05
C VAL A 47 -9.27 9.79 20.11
N ALA A 48 -9.60 10.86 19.38
CA ALA A 48 -10.74 10.88 18.45
C ALA A 48 -10.45 10.20 17.09
N THR A 49 -9.17 9.93 16.78
CA THR A 49 -8.72 9.44 15.47
C THR A 49 -8.08 8.07 15.50
N ALA A 50 -7.61 7.60 16.66
CA ALA A 50 -7.03 6.27 16.79
C ALA A 50 -8.12 5.20 16.62
N GLY A 51 -7.83 4.17 15.82
CA GLY A 51 -8.77 3.11 15.43
C GLY A 51 -9.91 3.57 14.52
N LYS A 52 -10.10 4.88 14.32
CA LYS A 52 -11.18 5.43 13.50
C LYS A 52 -10.86 5.26 12.02
N ASP A 53 -11.87 4.83 11.26
CA ASP A 53 -11.81 4.68 9.81
C ASP A 53 -10.66 3.77 9.31
N PHE A 54 -10.26 2.78 10.12
CA PHE A 54 -9.14 1.88 9.78
C PHE A 54 -9.39 1.09 8.48
N ARG A 55 -10.66 0.78 8.17
CA ARG A 55 -11.09 0.11 6.93
C ARG A 55 -11.37 1.07 5.78
N TRP A 56 -11.16 2.38 5.94
CA TRP A 56 -11.46 3.34 4.88
C TRP A 56 -10.72 3.00 3.59
N ALA A 57 -9.42 2.72 3.66
CA ALA A 57 -8.63 2.40 2.46
C ALA A 57 -9.14 1.14 1.73
N VAL A 58 -9.68 0.16 2.47
CA VAL A 58 -10.26 -1.08 1.91
C VAL A 58 -11.51 -0.76 1.10
N ASN A 59 -12.39 0.12 1.61
CA ASN A 59 -13.67 0.45 0.98
C ASN A 59 -13.62 1.68 0.04
N ALA A 60 -12.53 2.46 0.07
CA ALA A 60 -12.41 3.70 -0.66
C ALA A 60 -12.36 3.47 -2.18
N LYS A 61 -12.88 4.44 -2.94
CA LYS A 61 -12.77 4.40 -4.40
C LYS A 61 -11.32 4.64 -4.79
N LEU A 62 -10.94 4.13 -5.97
CA LEU A 62 -9.58 4.27 -6.49
C LEU A 62 -9.12 5.73 -6.52
N LYS A 63 -9.99 6.67 -6.90
CA LYS A 63 -9.64 8.09 -6.98
C LYS A 63 -9.31 8.69 -5.60
N ASP A 64 -9.99 8.24 -4.55
CA ASP A 64 -9.88 8.82 -3.20
C ASP A 64 -8.58 8.40 -2.50
N ILE A 65 -8.04 7.24 -2.85
CA ILE A 65 -6.79 6.73 -2.28
C ILE A 65 -5.53 7.32 -2.92
N GLU A 66 -5.68 8.19 -3.93
CA GLU A 66 -4.58 8.84 -4.66
C GLU A 66 -3.45 7.86 -5.02
N PRO A 67 -3.74 6.82 -5.81
CA PRO A 67 -2.79 5.75 -6.08
C PRO A 67 -1.69 6.27 -7.01
N THR A 68 -0.48 5.84 -6.71
CA THR A 68 0.69 6.05 -7.57
C THR A 68 1.29 4.69 -7.87
N LEU A 69 1.45 4.39 -9.15
CA LEU A 69 2.02 3.14 -9.62
C LEU A 69 3.06 3.48 -10.68
N PHE A 70 4.27 2.97 -10.49
CA PHE A 70 5.37 3.10 -11.43
C PHE A 70 5.84 1.71 -11.85
N ASP A 71 6.04 1.51 -13.15
CA ASP A 71 6.64 0.30 -13.71
C ASP A 71 8.14 0.52 -13.85
N LEU A 72 8.92 0.01 -12.90
CA LEU A 72 10.36 0.19 -12.79
C LEU A 72 11.14 -0.49 -13.93
N ARG A 73 10.50 -1.39 -14.68
CA ARG A 73 11.13 -2.05 -15.83
C ARG A 73 11.25 -1.11 -17.04
N ASN A 74 10.30 -0.19 -17.17
CA ASN A 74 10.21 0.77 -18.28
C ASN A 74 10.55 2.20 -17.83
N ASP A 75 10.33 2.51 -16.56
CA ASP A 75 10.47 3.84 -15.96
C ASP A 75 11.25 3.73 -14.63
N PRO A 76 12.58 3.48 -14.68
CA PRO A 76 13.41 3.35 -13.49
C PRO A 76 13.50 4.65 -12.67
N ASP A 77 13.28 5.80 -13.33
CA ASP A 77 13.33 7.14 -12.72
C ASP A 77 12.00 7.57 -12.08
N GLU A 78 10.97 6.72 -12.11
CA GLU A 78 9.66 6.95 -11.44
C GLU A 78 8.96 8.24 -11.88
N ILE A 79 9.03 8.55 -13.17
CA ILE A 79 8.50 9.79 -13.75
C ILE A 79 7.01 9.64 -14.08
N HIS A 80 6.58 8.47 -14.54
CA HIS A 80 5.27 8.26 -15.16
C HIS A 80 4.32 7.44 -14.26
N ASN A 81 3.33 8.11 -13.67
CA ASN A 81 2.29 7.41 -12.91
C ASN A 81 1.31 6.69 -13.82
N VAL A 82 1.36 5.35 -13.82
CA VAL A 82 0.48 4.46 -14.61
C VAL A 82 -0.72 3.93 -13.82
N ALA A 83 -1.01 4.46 -12.62
CA ALA A 83 -2.07 3.95 -11.75
C ALA A 83 -3.49 4.00 -12.35
N PHE A 84 -3.75 4.93 -13.25
CA PHE A 84 -5.06 5.07 -13.91
C PHE A 84 -5.13 4.40 -15.28
N ASP A 85 -4.04 3.78 -15.75
CA ASP A 85 -4.05 3.01 -16.99
C ASP A 85 -4.80 1.67 -16.77
N PRO A 86 -5.90 1.39 -17.50
CA PRO A 86 -6.66 0.15 -17.37
C PRO A 86 -5.82 -1.13 -17.53
N ARG A 87 -4.71 -1.07 -18.27
CA ARG A 87 -3.81 -2.22 -18.49
C ARG A 87 -3.13 -2.68 -17.20
N TYR A 88 -2.82 -1.74 -16.31
CA TYR A 88 -2.16 -2.02 -15.04
C TYR A 88 -3.16 -2.33 -13.92
N ARG A 89 -4.47 -2.31 -14.21
CA ARG A 89 -5.52 -2.55 -13.22
C ARG A 89 -5.33 -3.85 -12.42
N PRO A 90 -5.02 -5.00 -13.05
CA PRO A 90 -4.84 -6.25 -12.30
C PRO A 90 -3.63 -6.20 -11.36
N VAL A 91 -2.53 -5.57 -11.80
CA VAL A 91 -1.32 -5.39 -10.97
C VAL A 91 -1.58 -4.43 -9.82
N LEU A 92 -2.27 -3.32 -10.09
CA LEU A 92 -2.66 -2.35 -9.09
C LEU A 92 -3.53 -2.99 -8.00
N ASP A 93 -4.53 -3.78 -8.39
CA ASP A 93 -5.44 -4.42 -7.43
C ASP A 93 -4.69 -5.45 -6.57
N ALA A 94 -3.76 -6.22 -7.15
CA ALA A 94 -2.92 -7.15 -6.38
C ALA A 94 -2.01 -6.41 -5.38
N LEU A 95 -1.33 -5.35 -5.82
CA LEU A 95 -0.45 -4.52 -4.96
C LEU A 95 -1.25 -3.80 -3.87
N ARG A 96 -2.44 -3.29 -4.22
CA ARG A 96 -3.34 -2.61 -3.29
C ARG A 96 -3.78 -3.55 -2.18
N THR A 97 -4.32 -4.72 -2.52
CA THR A 97 -4.77 -5.71 -1.52
C THR A 97 -3.62 -6.10 -0.61
N LYS A 98 -2.46 -6.45 -1.19
CA LYS A 98 -1.29 -6.85 -0.40
C LYS A 98 -0.82 -5.75 0.55
N LEU A 99 -0.73 -4.51 0.08
CA LEU A 99 -0.31 -3.38 0.91
C LEU A 99 -1.31 -3.08 2.03
N GLN A 100 -2.62 -3.20 1.75
CA GLN A 100 -3.67 -3.02 2.74
C GLN A 100 -3.58 -4.08 3.84
N ASP A 101 -3.47 -5.34 3.45
CA ASP A 101 -3.40 -6.46 4.39
C ASP A 101 -2.18 -6.33 5.30
N ILE A 102 -1.02 -5.97 4.76
CA ILE A 102 0.18 -5.77 5.59
C ILE A 102 0.03 -4.56 6.53
N VAL A 103 -0.36 -3.40 6.01
CA VAL A 103 -0.30 -2.15 6.80
C VAL A 103 -1.47 -2.01 7.78
N LEU A 104 -2.62 -2.60 7.44
CA LEU A 104 -3.87 -2.43 8.20
C LEU A 104 -4.30 -3.72 8.90
N GLY A 105 -3.84 -4.87 8.43
CA GLY A 105 -4.37 -6.18 8.82
C GLY A 105 -3.36 -7.09 9.51
N ASP A 106 -2.06 -6.84 9.41
CA ASP A 106 -1.02 -7.69 10.02
C ASP A 106 -0.50 -7.07 11.31
N GLY A 107 -1.24 -7.25 12.40
CA GLY A 107 -0.84 -6.80 13.73
C GLY A 107 -0.66 -5.28 13.89
N ARG A 108 -1.39 -4.44 13.14
CA ARG A 108 -1.32 -2.97 13.26
C ARG A 108 -1.70 -2.54 14.68
N VAL A 109 -0.83 -1.77 15.31
CA VAL A 109 -1.07 -1.17 16.62
C VAL A 109 -1.09 0.36 16.49
N GLU A 110 -2.21 0.97 16.88
CA GLU A 110 -2.34 2.42 16.99
C GLU A 110 -2.43 2.82 18.46
N VAL A 111 -1.47 3.62 18.91
CA VAL A 111 -1.36 4.11 20.29
C VAL A 111 -1.50 5.63 20.29
N VAL A 112 -2.35 6.14 21.18
CA VAL A 112 -2.47 7.58 21.41
C VAL A 112 -1.42 8.01 22.42
N TRP A 113 -0.19 8.30 21.98
CA TRP A 113 0.88 8.65 22.92
C TRP A 113 0.56 9.90 23.73
N THR A 114 0.39 9.75 25.05
CA THR A 114 0.34 10.85 26.01
C THR A 114 1.61 10.87 26.86
N LYS A 115 1.92 12.04 27.45
CA LYS A 115 3.12 12.20 28.30
C LYS A 115 3.10 11.34 29.57
N HIS A 116 1.93 10.83 29.97
CA HIS A 116 1.73 10.17 31.26
C HIS A 116 1.64 8.64 31.16
N GLY A 117 1.53 8.09 29.95
CA GLY A 117 1.37 6.65 29.71
C GLY A 117 -0.02 6.11 30.07
N GLY A 118 -0.26 4.83 29.78
CA GLY A 118 -1.57 4.16 30.00
C GLY A 118 -2.58 4.37 28.87
N ASP A 119 -2.09 4.72 27.68
CA ASP A 119 -2.92 5.14 26.56
C ASP A 119 -3.70 3.99 25.92
N LYS A 120 -4.86 4.33 25.35
CA LYS A 120 -5.68 3.37 24.62
C LYS A 120 -4.91 2.85 23.41
N VAL A 121 -4.83 1.53 23.33
CA VAL A 121 -4.24 0.79 22.23
C VAL A 121 -5.35 0.23 21.36
N HIS A 122 -5.29 0.50 20.07
CA HIS A 122 -6.16 -0.11 19.07
C HIS A 122 -5.35 -1.09 18.24
N ILE A 123 -5.73 -2.36 18.27
CA ILE A 123 -5.07 -3.43 17.54
C ILE A 123 -5.99 -3.86 16.38
N SER A 124 -5.42 -3.95 15.18
CA SER A 124 -6.07 -4.51 14.00
C SER A 124 -5.24 -5.69 13.51
N ASN A 125 -5.83 -6.88 13.44
CA ASN A 125 -5.15 -8.10 13.00
C ASN A 125 -6.06 -8.97 12.12
N TYR A 126 -6.67 -8.40 11.07
CA TYR A 126 -7.61 -9.13 10.22
C TYR A 126 -6.93 -9.97 9.13
N ALA A 127 -5.65 -9.71 8.82
CA ALA A 127 -4.84 -10.40 7.84
C ALA A 127 -3.48 -10.75 8.46
N PRO A 128 -3.46 -11.67 9.45
CA PRO A 128 -2.21 -12.08 10.09
C PRO A 128 -1.28 -12.72 9.05
N ASP A 129 0.03 -12.51 9.24
CA ASP A 129 1.08 -13.07 8.39
C ASP A 129 1.03 -12.57 6.94
N ALA A 130 0.32 -11.47 6.68
CA ALA A 130 0.27 -10.87 5.35
C ALA A 130 1.65 -10.38 4.91
N ASN A 131 2.56 -10.05 5.84
CA ASN A 131 3.94 -9.72 5.54
C ASN A 131 4.84 -10.97 5.39
N ASP A 132 4.56 -11.79 4.38
CA ASP A 132 5.30 -13.02 4.05
C ASP A 132 6.47 -12.80 3.06
N GLY A 133 6.71 -11.55 2.66
CA GLY A 133 7.73 -11.18 1.66
C GLY A 133 7.40 -11.63 0.22
N ARG A 134 6.21 -12.17 -0.03
CA ARG A 134 5.80 -12.75 -1.31
C ARG A 134 4.58 -12.02 -1.87
N ILE A 135 4.55 -11.83 -3.18
CA ILE A 135 3.37 -11.31 -3.87
C ILE A 135 3.20 -12.00 -5.23
N ALA A 136 1.97 -12.38 -5.57
CA ALA A 136 1.66 -12.91 -6.89
C ALA A 136 1.15 -11.75 -7.77
N LEU A 137 1.94 -11.36 -8.77
CA LEU A 137 1.55 -10.30 -9.70
C LEU A 137 1.14 -10.89 -11.06
N PRO A 138 0.06 -10.38 -11.67
CA PRO A 138 -0.34 -10.78 -13.01
C PRO A 138 0.67 -10.27 -14.05
N MET A 139 0.91 -11.08 -15.08
CA MET A 139 1.76 -10.72 -16.20
C MET A 139 1.03 -9.72 -17.11
N ILE A 140 1.60 -8.53 -17.28
CA ILE A 140 1.17 -7.57 -18.31
C ILE A 140 1.97 -7.86 -19.58
N SER A 141 1.34 -7.87 -20.74
CA SER A 141 2.04 -7.97 -22.03
C SER A 141 3.02 -6.79 -22.17
N LYS A 142 4.27 -7.09 -22.54
CA LYS A 142 5.30 -6.05 -22.74
C LYS A 142 4.81 -4.98 -23.71
N GLN A 143 5.05 -3.72 -23.39
CA GLN A 143 4.96 -2.67 -24.39
C GLN A 143 6.13 -2.83 -25.37
N GLU A 144 5.86 -2.82 -26.67
CA GLU A 144 6.88 -2.49 -27.66
C GLU A 144 7.33 -1.07 -27.36
N SER A 145 8.58 -0.90 -26.94
CA SER A 145 9.19 0.41 -26.73
C SER A 145 9.04 1.19 -28.03
N ARG A 146 8.26 2.27 -28.01
CA ARG A 146 8.34 3.26 -29.09
C ARG A 146 9.75 3.85 -29.03
N LYS A 147 10.58 3.45 -29.99
CA LYS A 147 11.83 4.11 -30.35
C LYS A 147 11.55 5.53 -30.85
#